data_AF-A0A6B3F1C3-F1
#
_entry.id   AF-A0A6B3F1C3-F1
#
_cell.length_a   1.000
_cell.length_b   1.000
_cell.length_c   1.000
_cell.angle_alpha   90.00
_cell.angle_beta   90.00
_cell.angle_gamma   90.00
#
_symmetry.space_group_name_H-M   'P 1'
#
loop_
_entity.id
_entity.type
_entity.pdbx_description
1 polymer ?
#
loop_
_entity_poly.entity_id
_entity_poly.type
_entity_poly.pdbx_seq_one_letter_code
_entity_poly.pdbx_strand_id
1 'polypeptide(L)'
;RTVDGDVWQWDQWQAGMGLVDFTNPEARLWYQGHLRVLLDQGVDCFKTDFGERVPTEGVAWHDGSDPARTHNLYTQLYNEAVFDLLREERGEHEAVLFARSATTG
;
A
#
# COMPACT_ATOMS: atom_id res chain seq x y z
N ARG A 1 -8.70 -5.21 -8.34
CA ARG A 1 -9.31 -5.42 -9.69
C ARG A 1 -10.74 -4.92 -9.67
N THR A 2 -11.40 -4.69 -10.81
CA THR A 2 -12.85 -4.54 -10.82
C THR A 2 -13.52 -5.89 -10.52
N VAL A 3 -14.82 -5.89 -10.24
CA VAL A 3 -15.59 -7.14 -10.07
C VAL A 3 -15.61 -7.99 -11.35
N ASP A 4 -15.41 -7.37 -12.51
CA ASP A 4 -15.35 -8.03 -13.82
C ASP A 4 -13.94 -8.53 -14.18
N GLY A 5 -12.93 -8.22 -13.36
CA GLY A 5 -11.56 -8.70 -13.51
C GLY A 5 -10.58 -7.71 -14.13
N ASP A 6 -11.05 -6.55 -14.60
CA ASP A 6 -10.19 -5.49 -15.15
C ASP A 6 -9.38 -4.77 -14.06
N VAL A 7 -8.45 -3.90 -14.48
CA VAL A 7 -7.76 -2.99 -13.56
C VAL A 7 -8.74 -1.89 -13.15
N TRP A 8 -8.91 -1.67 -11.84
CA TRP A 8 -9.64 -0.49 -11.37
C TRP A 8 -8.77 0.74 -11.60
N GLN A 9 -9.31 1.73 -12.32
CA GLN A 9 -8.56 2.95 -12.68
C GLN A 9 -9.46 4.19 -12.67
N TRP A 10 -8.84 5.35 -12.46
CA TRP A 10 -9.42 6.67 -12.69
C TRP A 10 -8.31 7.72 -12.95
N ASP A 11 -8.71 8.99 -13.13
CA ASP A 11 -7.77 10.08 -13.48
C ASP A 11 -7.54 11.11 -12.37
N GLN A 12 -7.96 10.82 -11.13
CA GLN A 12 -7.61 11.68 -10.01
C GLN A 12 -6.16 11.42 -9.60
N TRP A 13 -5.40 12.48 -9.36
CA TRP A 13 -3.96 12.50 -9.03
C TRP A 13 -3.00 12.09 -10.15
N GLN A 14 -3.21 10.94 -10.81
CA GLN A 14 -2.45 10.51 -11.98
C GLN A 14 -3.42 9.95 -13.02
N ALA A 15 -3.15 10.19 -14.31
CA ALA A 15 -3.98 9.66 -15.40
C ALA A 15 -3.90 8.12 -15.44
N GLY A 16 -5.04 7.46 -15.51
CA GLY A 16 -5.13 6.00 -15.49
C GLY A 16 -4.53 5.35 -14.24
N MET A 17 -4.58 6.02 -13.08
CA MET A 17 -3.98 5.46 -11.88
C MET A 17 -4.82 4.30 -11.32
N GLY A 18 -4.14 3.25 -10.89
CA GLY A 18 -4.72 2.12 -10.16
C GLY A 18 -4.03 1.92 -8.81
N LEU A 19 -4.56 1.01 -8.01
CA LEU A 19 -4.05 0.73 -6.66
C LEU A 19 -3.20 -0.54 -6.63
N VAL A 20 -2.13 -0.52 -5.85
CA VAL A 20 -1.47 -1.76 -5.42
C VAL A 20 -2.41 -2.47 -4.46
N ASP A 21 -2.71 -3.73 -4.75
CA ASP A 21 -3.56 -4.57 -3.90
C ASP A 21 -2.71 -5.19 -2.78
N PHE A 22 -2.63 -4.51 -1.63
CA PHE A 22 -1.88 -5.01 -0.48
C PHE A 22 -2.51 -6.22 0.23
N THR A 23 -3.70 -6.67 -0.19
CA THR A 23 -4.27 -7.97 0.25
C THR A 23 -3.66 -9.15 -0.53
N ASN A 24 -2.96 -8.87 -1.64
CA ASN A 24 -2.17 -9.85 -2.36
C ASN A 24 -0.72 -9.89 -1.80
N PRO A 25 -0.26 -11.01 -1.20
CA PRO A 25 1.10 -11.11 -0.69
C PRO A 25 2.16 -10.94 -1.78
N GLU A 26 1.90 -11.39 -3.01
CA GLU A 26 2.84 -11.21 -4.12
C GLU A 26 2.97 -9.74 -4.53
N ALA A 27 1.85 -8.98 -4.54
CA ALA A 27 1.88 -7.55 -4.85
C ALA A 27 2.56 -6.74 -3.73
N ARG A 28 2.37 -7.14 -2.46
CA ARG A 28 3.09 -6.57 -1.32
C ARG A 28 4.60 -6.76 -1.48
N LEU A 29 5.05 -7.98 -1.77
CA LEU A 29 6.47 -8.29 -1.99
C LEU A 29 7.04 -7.55 -3.21
N TRP A 30 6.27 -7.46 -4.30
CA TRP A 30 6.65 -6.71 -5.49
C TRP A 30 6.87 -5.22 -5.18
N TYR A 31 5.95 -4.60 -4.43
CA TYR A 31 6.07 -3.21 -4.02
C TYR A 31 7.27 -2.98 -3.07
N GLN A 32 7.44 -3.86 -2.08
CA GLN A 32 8.61 -3.83 -1.19
C GLN A 32 9.92 -3.99 -1.96
N GLY A 33 9.96 -4.81 -3.02
CA GLY A 33 11.13 -4.97 -3.87
C GLY A 33 11.59 -3.65 -4.51
N HIS A 34 10.66 -2.79 -4.94
CA HIS A 34 11.00 -1.46 -5.44
C HIS A 34 11.57 -0.55 -4.35
N LEU A 35 11.02 -0.60 -3.15
CA LEU A 35 11.52 0.18 -2.03
C LEU A 35 12.91 -0.30 -1.55
N ARG A 36 13.17 -1.61 -1.59
CA ARG A 36 14.48 -2.18 -1.27
C ARG A 36 15.59 -1.61 -2.15
N VAL A 37 15.33 -1.44 -3.45
CA VAL A 37 16.29 -0.78 -4.37
C VAL A 37 16.62 0.66 -3.91
N LEU A 38 15.65 1.40 -3.36
CA LEU A 38 15.88 2.74 -2.84
C LEU A 38 16.68 2.71 -1.52
N LEU A 39 16.43 1.72 -0.66
CA LEU A 39 17.21 1.51 0.57
C LEU A 39 18.67 1.18 0.25
N ASP A 40 18.91 0.32 -0.74
CA ASP A 40 20.25 -0.02 -1.25
C ASP A 40 21.00 1.20 -1.80
N GLN A 41 20.27 2.22 -2.26
CA GLN A 41 20.81 3.51 -2.71
C GLN A 41 21.09 4.50 -1.56
N GLY A 42 20.76 4.14 -0.32
CA GLY A 42 21.01 4.95 0.87
C GLY A 42 19.82 5.80 1.34
N VAL A 43 18.59 5.53 0.88
CA VAL A 43 17.40 6.16 1.47
C VAL A 43 17.18 5.62 2.90
N ASP A 44 16.99 6.51 3.88
CA ASP A 44 16.83 6.12 5.28
C ASP A 44 15.37 5.78 5.66
N CYS A 45 14.41 6.52 5.09
CA CYS A 45 12.99 6.37 5.43
C CYS A 45 12.07 6.80 4.29
N PHE A 46 10.77 6.54 4.46
CA PHE A 46 9.76 6.85 3.46
C PHE A 46 8.65 7.73 4.04
N LYS A 47 8.22 8.71 3.23
CA LYS A 47 6.93 9.37 3.42
C LYS A 47 5.84 8.50 2.78
N THR A 48 5.06 7.81 3.59
CA THR A 48 3.90 7.04 3.13
C THR A 48 2.70 7.97 2.91
N ASP A 49 2.69 8.59 1.74
CA ASP A 49 1.64 9.52 1.33
C ASP A 49 0.41 8.78 0.77
N PHE A 50 -0.74 9.44 0.75
CA PHE A 50 -2.04 8.89 0.34
C PHE A 50 -2.59 7.78 1.27
N GLY A 51 -3.36 6.85 0.72
CA GLY A 51 -3.99 5.74 1.44
C GLY A 51 -5.45 5.97 1.85
N GLU A 52 -6.05 7.13 1.55
CA GLU A 52 -7.39 7.50 2.04
C GLU A 52 -8.53 7.40 1.01
N ARG A 53 -8.25 7.49 -0.29
CA ARG A 53 -9.28 7.45 -1.37
C ARG A 53 -9.41 6.06 -1.99
N VAL A 54 -9.70 5.08 -1.16
CA VAL A 54 -9.80 3.68 -1.57
C VAL A 54 -11.25 3.39 -2.01
N PRO A 55 -11.48 2.81 -3.20
CA PRO A 55 -12.84 2.58 -3.71
C PRO A 55 -13.58 1.53 -2.89
N THR A 56 -14.89 1.73 -2.75
CA THR A 56 -15.82 0.80 -2.08
C THR A 56 -16.77 0.11 -3.06
N GLU A 57 -16.86 0.59 -4.30
CA GLU A 57 -17.80 0.11 -5.30
C GLU A 57 -17.07 -0.45 -6.53
N GLY A 58 -17.61 -1.54 -7.08
CA GLY A 58 -17.09 -2.14 -8.31
C GLY A 58 -15.67 -2.70 -8.20
N VAL A 59 -15.11 -2.82 -7.00
CA VAL A 59 -13.76 -3.32 -6.74
C VAL A 59 -13.81 -4.69 -6.04
N ALA A 60 -12.87 -5.57 -6.40
CA ALA A 60 -12.61 -6.82 -5.72
C ALA A 60 -11.13 -6.89 -5.31
N TRP A 61 -10.91 -7.23 -4.04
CA TRP A 61 -9.60 -7.46 -3.42
C TRP A 61 -9.16 -8.91 -3.60
N HIS A 62 -7.86 -9.15 -3.61
CA HIS A 62 -7.28 -10.47 -3.82
C HIS A 62 -7.76 -11.51 -2.80
N ASP A 63 -7.80 -11.15 -1.52
CA ASP A 63 -8.24 -12.04 -0.42
C ASP A 63 -9.77 -12.16 -0.27
N GLY A 64 -10.55 -11.43 -1.07
CA GLY A 64 -12.01 -11.38 -0.97
C GLY A 64 -12.54 -10.47 0.14
N SER A 65 -11.70 -9.61 0.74
CA SER A 65 -12.11 -8.66 1.77
C SER A 65 -13.23 -7.73 1.31
N ASP A 66 -14.11 -7.36 2.25
CA ASP A 66 -15.20 -6.42 2.05
C ASP A 66 -14.67 -5.01 1.67
N PRO A 67 -14.96 -4.48 0.47
CA PRO A 67 -14.47 -3.18 0.04
C PRO A 67 -14.80 -2.02 0.98
N ALA A 68 -15.95 -2.06 1.67
CA ALA A 68 -16.33 -1.02 2.61
C ALA A 68 -15.41 -0.99 3.84
N ARG A 69 -14.94 -2.16 4.29
CA ARG A 69 -13.96 -2.26 5.38
C ARG A 69 -12.56 -1.94 4.89
N THR A 70 -12.19 -2.43 3.71
CA THR A 70 -10.87 -2.19 3.13
C THR A 70 -10.62 -0.71 2.89
N HIS A 71 -11.66 0.11 2.67
CA HIS A 71 -11.52 1.55 2.60
C HIS A 71 -10.66 2.14 3.73
N ASN A 72 -10.99 1.78 4.98
CA ASN A 72 -10.22 2.23 6.15
C ASN A 72 -9.01 1.34 6.43
N LEU A 73 -9.07 0.03 6.16
CA LEU A 73 -7.98 -0.90 6.47
C LEU A 73 -6.78 -0.76 5.53
N TYR A 74 -6.98 -0.30 4.29
CA TYR A 74 -5.92 -0.21 3.28
C TYR A 74 -4.70 0.57 3.77
N THR A 75 -4.93 1.67 4.48
CA THR A 75 -3.82 2.48 5.00
C THR A 75 -2.98 1.73 6.03
N GLN A 76 -3.56 0.81 6.80
CA GLN A 76 -2.81 -0.06 7.69
C GLN A 76 -1.93 -1.01 6.88
N LEU A 77 -2.50 -1.71 5.89
CA LEU A 77 -1.77 -2.65 5.05
C LEU A 77 -0.61 -1.99 4.29
N TYR A 78 -0.84 -0.79 3.77
CA TYR A 78 0.18 -0.01 3.09
C TYR A 78 1.31 0.40 4.04
N ASN A 79 0.97 1.04 5.17
CA ASN A 79 1.98 1.47 6.14
C ASN A 79 2.75 0.28 6.72
N GLU A 80 2.08 -0.83 7.04
CA GLU A 80 2.69 -2.07 7.52
C GLU A 80 3.65 -2.68 6.48
N ALA A 81 3.27 -2.69 5.20
CA ALA A 81 4.15 -3.16 4.14
C ALA A 81 5.47 -2.37 4.07
N VAL A 82 5.42 -1.05 4.25
CA VAL A 82 6.63 -0.21 4.24
C VAL A 82 7.40 -0.32 5.55
N PHE A 83 6.70 -0.31 6.69
CA PHE A 83 7.32 -0.39 8.01
C PHE A 83 8.04 -1.71 8.23
N ASP A 84 7.44 -2.84 7.84
CA ASP A 84 8.06 -4.16 7.97
C ASP A 84 9.33 -4.27 7.13
N LEU A 85 9.36 -3.67 5.93
CA LEU A 85 10.57 -3.64 5.12
C LEU A 85 11.67 -2.81 5.81
N LEU A 86 11.34 -1.64 6.34
CA LEU A 86 12.32 -0.83 7.08
C LEU A 86 12.84 -1.59 8.31
N ARG A 87 11.97 -2.29 9.03
CA ARG A 87 12.34 -3.11 10.17
C ARG A 87 13.27 -4.27 9.79
N GLU A 88 13.05 -4.89 8.63
CA GLU A 88 13.90 -5.96 8.09
C GLU A 88 15.29 -5.43 7.67
N GLU A 89 15.34 -4.33 6.93
CA GLU A 89 16.57 -3.83 6.29
C GLU A 89 17.41 -2.91 7.19
N ARG A 90 16.78 -2.17 8.11
CA ARG A 90 17.44 -1.20 9.00
C ARG A 90 17.43 -1.60 10.48
N GLY A 91 16.50 -2.47 10.87
CA GLY A 91 16.27 -2.84 12.26
C GLY A 91 15.15 -2.03 12.93
N GLU A 92 14.58 -2.59 14.00
CA GLU A 92 13.40 -2.06 14.69
C GLU A 92 13.54 -0.62 15.21
N HIS A 93 14.74 -0.23 15.66
CA HIS A 93 14.98 1.09 16.23
C HIS A 93 15.24 2.20 15.20
N GLU A 94 15.45 1.83 13.93
CA GLU A 94 15.71 2.76 12.83
C GLU A 94 14.52 2.85 11.85
N ALA A 95 13.50 2.01 12.02
CA ALA A 95 12.31 2.01 11.18
C ALA A 95 11.39 3.19 11.54
N VAL A 96 11.26 4.15 10.62
CA VAL A 96 10.40 5.32 10.79
C VAL A 96 9.64 5.64 9.50
N LEU A 97 8.37 6.05 9.65
CA LEU A 97 7.53 6.55 8.55
C LEU A 97 7.11 7.99 8.82
N PHE A 98 6.86 8.74 7.74
CA PHE A 98 6.09 9.97 7.78
C PHE A 98 4.75 9.75 7.05
N ALA A 99 3.76 9.22 7.77
CA ALA A 99 2.49 8.76 7.20
C ALA A 99 1.41 9.84 7.16
N ARG A 100 0.70 9.98 6.03
CA ARG A 100 -0.44 10.93 5.92
C ARG A 100 -1.76 10.33 6.40
N SER A 101 -2.00 9.05 6.12
CA SER A 101 -3.24 8.34 6.45
C SER A 101 -3.01 7.26 7.51
N ALA A 102 -4.03 7.00 8.33
CA ALA A 102 -4.02 6.03 9.41
C ALA A 102 -5.45 5.52 9.71
N THR A 103 -5.52 4.38 10.37
CA THR A 103 -6.74 3.78 10.93
C THR A 103 -6.39 3.18 12.30
N THR A 104 -7.35 2.54 12.99
CA THR A 104 -7.07 1.86 14.26
C THR A 104 -6.00 0.76 14.07
N GLY A 105 -4.92 0.87 14.85
CA GLY A 105 -3.75 -0.02 14.87
C GLY A 105 -2.94 0.21 16.14
#